data_AF-A0A8H8CKC5-F1
#
_entry.id   AF-A0A8H8CKC5-F1
#
_cell.length_a   1.000
_cell.length_b   1.000
_cell.length_c   1.000
_cell.angle_alpha   90.00
_cell.angle_beta   90.00
_cell.angle_gamma   90.00
#
_symmetry.space_group_name_H-M   'P 1'
#
loop_
_entity.id
_entity.type
_entity.pdbx_description
1 polymer ?
#
loop_
_entity_poly.entity_id
_entity_poly.type
_entity_poly.pdbx_seq_one_letter_code
_entity_poly.pdbx_strand_id
1 'polypeptide(L)'
;MADFITHPLLSYSQHPDALDQPQPTLWNIREPSQYARYPLKQEHPLSDFDLSQPATNPSLNTLYIVCDIFPGYWPIKIRRTKGVTVGDVLEEIHTALIRRISHDEWDILSEKQRTRITGVFEDRCARAPNPDPLAI
;
A
#
# COMPACT_ATOMS: atom_id res chain seq x y z
N MET A 1 10.66 -2.59 -22.34
CA MET A 1 9.58 -2.36 -21.37
C MET A 1 8.56 -1.46 -22.04
N ALA A 2 7.27 -1.71 -21.86
CA ALA A 2 6.28 -0.75 -22.34
C ALA A 2 6.30 0.45 -21.40
N ASP A 3 6.53 1.65 -21.93
CA ASP A 3 6.40 2.86 -21.14
C ASP A 3 4.93 3.07 -20.79
N PHE A 4 4.65 3.29 -19.51
CA PHE A 4 3.32 3.58 -19.00
C PHE A 4 3.39 4.70 -17.97
N ILE A 5 2.29 5.44 -17.84
CA ILE A 5 2.15 6.49 -16.83
C ILE A 5 1.17 5.98 -15.77
N THR A 6 1.51 6.12 -14.50
CA THR A 6 0.64 5.77 -13.38
C THR A 6 -0.48 6.79 -13.22
N HIS A 7 -1.65 6.31 -12.79
CA HIS A 7 -2.79 7.17 -12.52
C HIS A 7 -2.44 8.24 -11.46
N PRO A 8 -2.86 9.50 -11.65
CA PRO A 8 -2.81 10.58 -10.66
C PRO A 8 -3.01 10.19 -9.19
N LEU A 9 -4.00 9.33 -8.92
CA LEU A 9 -4.33 8.86 -7.57
C LEU A 9 -3.24 7.96 -6.94
N LEU A 10 -2.44 7.30 -7.78
CA LEU A 10 -1.35 6.40 -7.38
C LEU A 10 0.03 7.07 -7.47
N SER A 11 0.13 8.16 -8.22
CA SER A 11 1.40 8.84 -8.49
C SER A 11 1.89 9.60 -7.26
N TYR A 12 3.05 9.22 -6.75
CA TYR A 12 3.75 9.94 -5.69
C TYR A 12 4.77 10.92 -6.28
N SER A 13 4.76 12.18 -5.83
CA SER A 13 5.79 13.17 -6.12
C SER A 13 6.51 13.56 -4.84
N GLN A 14 7.84 13.49 -4.85
CA GLN A 14 8.69 13.95 -3.75
C GLN A 14 8.88 15.48 -3.75
N HIS A 15 8.48 16.14 -4.84
CA HIS A 15 8.61 17.58 -5.00
C HIS A 15 7.29 18.27 -4.61
N PRO A 16 7.31 19.25 -3.68
CA PRO A 16 6.10 19.94 -3.23
C PRO A 16 5.45 20.89 -4.24
N ASP A 17 5.83 20.87 -5.51
CA ASP A 17 5.71 22.07 -6.36
C ASP A 17 4.43 22.19 -7.20
N ALA A 18 3.84 23.37 -7.04
CA ALA A 18 3.02 24.16 -7.94
C ALA A 18 1.70 23.56 -8.47
N LEU A 19 0.61 23.79 -7.72
CA LEU A 19 -0.76 24.12 -8.17
C LEU A 19 -1.51 23.21 -9.18
N ASP A 20 -0.85 22.27 -9.84
CA ASP A 20 -1.33 21.56 -11.03
C ASP A 20 -0.92 20.07 -11.06
N GLN A 21 -0.16 19.60 -10.04
CA GLN A 21 0.12 18.18 -9.89
C GLN A 21 -1.00 17.46 -9.13
N PRO A 22 -1.40 16.26 -9.59
CA PRO A 22 -2.30 15.43 -8.84
C PRO A 22 -1.66 15.02 -7.52
N GLN A 23 -2.31 15.37 -6.41
CA GLN A 23 -1.84 14.99 -5.09
C GLN A 23 -2.17 13.51 -4.84
N PRO A 24 -1.21 12.71 -4.36
CA PRO A 24 -1.43 11.28 -4.12
C PRO A 24 -2.53 11.08 -3.10
N THR A 25 -3.28 10.00 -3.21
CA THR A 25 -4.34 9.69 -2.24
C THR A 25 -3.79 9.61 -0.81
N LEU A 26 -4.50 10.20 0.15
CA LEU A 26 -4.24 9.99 1.56
C LEU A 26 -4.94 8.70 1.99
N TRP A 27 -4.15 7.75 2.47
CA TRP A 27 -4.67 6.46 2.87
C TRP A 27 -3.85 5.86 4.01
N ASN A 28 -4.53 5.41 5.06
CA ASN A 28 -3.95 4.59 6.09
C ASN A 28 -4.01 3.13 5.63
N ILE A 29 -2.85 2.55 5.29
CA ILE A 29 -2.71 1.17 4.81
C ILE A 29 -3.24 0.09 5.77
N ARG A 30 -3.63 0.44 7.00
CA ARG A 30 -4.29 -0.48 7.95
C ARG A 30 -5.79 -0.58 7.72
N GLU A 31 -6.36 0.36 7.00
CA GLU A 31 -7.76 0.40 6.64
C GLU A 31 -7.93 -0.16 5.21
N PRO A 32 -9.05 -0.83 4.91
CA PRO A 32 -9.35 -1.28 3.56
C PRO A 32 -9.23 -0.15 2.51
N SER A 33 -8.97 -0.53 1.26
CA SER A 33 -8.73 0.43 0.16
C SER A 33 -9.86 1.46 -0.02
N GLN A 34 -11.09 1.10 0.32
CA GLN A 34 -12.27 1.98 0.30
C GLN A 34 -12.15 3.22 1.20
N TYR A 35 -11.22 3.23 2.17
CA TYR A 35 -10.97 4.38 3.05
C TYR A 35 -9.90 5.34 2.51
N ALA A 36 -9.36 5.07 1.32
CA ALA A 36 -8.50 6.02 0.62
C ALA A 36 -9.27 7.31 0.31
N ARG A 37 -8.59 8.46 0.42
CA ARG A 37 -9.21 9.79 0.31
C ARG A 37 -8.40 10.72 -0.58
N TYR A 38 -9.06 11.74 -1.10
CA TYR A 38 -8.38 12.88 -1.71
C TYR A 38 -7.72 13.75 -0.63
N PRO A 39 -6.50 14.27 -0.86
CA PRO A 39 -5.85 15.16 0.09
C PRO A 39 -6.63 16.45 0.38
N LEU A 40 -7.28 17.00 -0.65
CA LEU A 40 -8.10 18.23 -0.56
C LEU A 40 -9.53 17.97 -0.07
N LYS A 41 -10.00 16.72 -0.08
CA LYS A 41 -11.36 16.33 0.35
C LYS A 41 -11.28 15.14 1.31
N GLN A 42 -10.73 15.39 2.50
CA GLN A 42 -10.49 14.36 3.51
C GLN A 42 -11.77 13.86 4.19
N GLU A 43 -12.91 14.53 3.97
CA GLU A 43 -14.18 14.13 4.57
C GLU A 43 -14.81 12.93 3.87
N HIS A 44 -14.47 12.70 2.60
CA HIS A 44 -15.12 11.70 1.77
C HIS A 44 -14.09 10.71 1.20
N PRO A 45 -14.34 9.40 1.29
CA PRO A 45 -13.53 8.41 0.60
C PRO A 45 -13.60 8.58 -0.92
N LEU A 46 -12.66 7.94 -1.64
CA LEU A 46 -12.72 7.81 -3.09
C LEU A 46 -14.04 7.16 -3.50
N SER A 47 -14.64 7.67 -4.57
CA SER A 47 -15.87 7.07 -5.11
C SER A 47 -15.58 5.76 -5.83
N ASP A 48 -16.60 4.92 -5.99
CA ASP A 48 -16.49 3.71 -6.83
C ASP A 48 -16.04 4.04 -8.26
N PHE A 49 -16.45 5.21 -8.76
CA PHE A 49 -16.00 5.72 -10.05
C PHE A 49 -14.48 5.93 -10.06
N ASP A 50 -13.92 6.59 -9.05
CA ASP A 50 -12.46 6.82 -8.91
C ASP A 50 -11.68 5.51 -8.81
N LEU A 51 -12.18 4.56 -8.00
CA LEU A 51 -11.56 3.24 -7.81
C LEU A 51 -11.64 2.36 -9.07
N SER A 52 -12.63 2.60 -9.93
CA SER A 52 -12.81 1.88 -11.20
C SER A 52 -11.91 2.40 -12.33
N GLN A 53 -11.26 3.56 -12.16
CA GLN A 53 -10.40 4.13 -13.20
C GLN A 53 -9.15 3.26 -13.43
N PRO A 54 -8.63 3.21 -14.67
CA PRO A 54 -7.40 2.48 -14.97
C PRO A 54 -6.23 2.95 -14.11
N ALA A 55 -5.45 2.01 -13.57
CA ALA A 55 -4.25 2.32 -12.78
C ALA A 55 -3.11 2.92 -13.63
N THR A 56 -3.13 2.68 -14.94
CA THR A 56 -2.10 3.14 -15.87
C THR A 56 -2.70 3.63 -17.18
N ASN A 57 -1.94 4.48 -17.88
CA ASN A 57 -2.18 4.85 -19.27
C ASN A 57 -0.95 4.48 -20.13
N PRO A 58 -1.07 3.60 -21.14
CA PRO A 58 -2.27 2.81 -21.47
C PRO A 58 -2.66 1.82 -20.35
N SER A 59 -3.92 1.36 -20.34
CA SER A 59 -4.40 0.41 -19.34
C SER A 59 -3.69 -0.93 -19.48
N LEU A 60 -3.03 -1.37 -18.41
CA LEU A 60 -2.30 -2.64 -18.35
C LEU A 60 -3.12 -3.71 -17.66
N ASN A 61 -3.07 -4.95 -18.17
CA ASN A 61 -3.75 -6.09 -17.57
C ASN A 61 -2.96 -6.75 -16.43
N THR A 62 -1.70 -6.37 -16.26
CA THR A 62 -0.82 -6.93 -15.25
C THR A 62 0.10 -5.85 -14.70
N LEU A 63 0.14 -5.73 -13.38
CA LEU A 63 1.09 -4.87 -12.67
C LEU A 63 1.90 -5.71 -11.67
N TYR A 64 3.21 -5.45 -11.63
CA TYR A 64 4.12 -5.99 -10.64
C TYR A 64 4.70 -4.82 -9.86
N ILE A 65 4.37 -4.74 -8.57
CA ILE A 65 4.90 -3.73 -7.66
C ILE A 65 5.97 -4.40 -6.80
N VAL A 66 7.18 -3.85 -6.82
CA VAL A 66 8.32 -4.34 -6.05
C VAL A 66 8.80 -3.23 -5.13
N CYS A 67 9.23 -3.60 -3.93
CA CYS A 67 9.79 -2.68 -2.96
C CYS A 67 10.92 -3.39 -2.20
N ASP A 68 12.11 -2.81 -2.26
CA ASP A 68 13.31 -3.39 -1.64
C ASP A 68 13.36 -3.20 -0.12
N ILE A 69 12.32 -2.59 0.47
CA ILE A 69 12.19 -2.37 1.91
C ILE A 69 11.68 -3.64 2.61
N PHE A 70 10.95 -4.50 1.90
CA PHE A 70 10.41 -5.73 2.49
C PHE A 70 11.51 -6.79 2.66
N PRO A 71 11.48 -7.59 3.74
CA PRO A 71 12.37 -8.74 3.87
C PRO A 71 12.12 -9.72 2.72
N GLY A 72 13.14 -9.95 1.89
CA GLY A 72 13.07 -10.89 0.78
C GLY A 72 12.33 -10.36 -0.45
N TYR A 73 11.90 -11.28 -1.33
CA TYR A 73 11.20 -10.94 -2.56
C TYR A 73 9.68 -11.01 -2.34
N TRP A 74 9.08 -9.87 -2.00
CA TRP A 74 7.64 -9.76 -1.75
C TRP A 74 6.92 -8.92 -2.82
N PRO A 75 6.81 -9.41 -4.08
CA PRO A 75 6.14 -8.66 -5.13
C PRO A 75 4.62 -8.68 -4.94
N ILE A 76 3.99 -7.53 -5.14
CA ILE A 76 2.53 -7.43 -5.26
C ILE A 76 2.20 -7.63 -6.73
N LYS A 77 1.48 -8.72 -7.04
CA LYS A 77 1.17 -9.14 -8.41
C LYS A 77 -0.31 -8.99 -8.66
N ILE A 78 -0.67 -8.07 -9.56
CA ILE A 78 -2.05 -7.77 -9.87
C ILE A 78 -2.33 -8.19 -11.30
N ARG A 79 -3.40 -8.97 -11.52
CA ARG A 79 -3.81 -9.43 -12.84
C ARG A 79 -5.31 -9.28 -13.02
N ARG A 80 -5.70 -8.52 -14.04
CA ARG A 80 -7.11 -8.30 -14.39
C ARG A 80 -7.27 -8.32 -15.90
N THR A 81 -8.26 -9.06 -16.40
CA THR A 81 -8.50 -9.24 -17.84
C THR A 81 -8.97 -7.97 -18.55
N LYS A 82 -9.62 -7.06 -17.83
CA LYS A 82 -10.19 -5.80 -18.33
C LYS A 82 -9.32 -4.57 -18.04
N GLY A 83 -8.04 -4.78 -17.72
CA GLY A 83 -7.15 -3.72 -17.25
C GLY A 83 -7.23 -3.53 -15.74
N VAL A 84 -6.08 -3.33 -15.11
CA VAL A 84 -5.93 -3.10 -13.67
C VAL A 84 -6.44 -1.71 -13.31
N THR A 85 -7.24 -1.61 -12.25
CA THR A 85 -7.80 -0.34 -11.77
C THR A 85 -7.07 0.21 -10.55
N VAL A 86 -7.31 1.48 -10.21
CA VAL A 86 -6.80 2.10 -8.99
C VAL A 86 -7.20 1.31 -7.75
N GLY A 87 -8.47 0.88 -7.67
CA GLY A 87 -8.97 0.05 -6.58
C GLY A 87 -8.25 -1.29 -6.45
N ASP A 88 -7.98 -1.98 -7.56
CA ASP A 88 -7.22 -3.25 -7.52
C ASP A 88 -5.81 -3.02 -6.95
N VAL A 89 -5.16 -1.90 -7.29
CA VAL A 89 -3.83 -1.55 -6.77
C VAL A 89 -3.86 -1.31 -5.28
N LEU A 90 -4.79 -0.48 -4.79
CA LEU A 90 -4.90 -0.17 -3.37
C LEU A 90 -5.25 -1.42 -2.56
N GLU A 91 -6.17 -2.26 -3.05
CA GLU A 91 -6.59 -3.47 -2.35
C GLU A 91 -5.48 -4.53 -2.27
N GLU A 92 -4.71 -4.72 -3.35
CA GLU A 92 -3.60 -5.66 -3.35
C GLU A 92 -2.44 -5.17 -2.48
N ILE A 93 -2.21 -3.85 -2.41
CA ILE A 93 -1.26 -3.27 -1.44
C ILE A 93 -1.74 -3.53 -0.01
N HIS A 94 -3.01 -3.28 0.30
CA HIS A 94 -3.60 -3.54 1.61
C HIS A 94 -3.42 -5.02 2.01
N THR A 95 -3.84 -5.90 1.11
CA THR A 95 -3.80 -7.36 1.30
C THR A 95 -2.38 -7.89 1.44
N ALA A 96 -1.41 -7.30 0.76
CA ALA A 96 0.00 -7.68 0.92
C ALA A 96 0.57 -7.21 2.25
N LEU A 97 0.32 -5.95 2.63
CA LEU A 97 0.92 -5.30 3.81
C LEU A 97 0.32 -5.74 5.14
N ILE A 98 -0.92 -6.24 5.15
CA ILE A 98 -1.55 -6.78 6.36
C ILE A 98 -1.06 -8.20 6.70
N ARG A 99 -0.36 -8.87 5.78
CA ARG A 99 0.18 -10.22 6.01
C ARG A 99 1.27 -10.17 7.08
N ARG A 100 1.27 -11.20 7.92
CA ARG A 100 2.33 -11.40 8.91
C ARG A 100 3.60 -11.86 8.19
N ILE A 101 4.74 -11.35 8.65
CA ILE A 101 6.06 -11.82 8.25
C ILE A 101 6.20 -13.26 8.75
N SER A 102 6.65 -14.17 7.90
CA SER A 102 6.94 -15.56 8.27
C SER A 102 8.23 -15.66 9.10
N HIS A 103 8.45 -16.81 9.74
CA HIS A 103 9.66 -17.03 10.53
C HIS A 103 10.92 -17.03 9.65
N ASP A 104 10.85 -17.63 8.47
CA ASP A 104 11.96 -17.65 7.51
C ASP A 104 12.33 -16.24 7.04
N GLU A 105 11.33 -15.40 6.74
CA GLU A 105 11.56 -13.99 6.38
C GLU A 105 12.13 -13.19 7.56
N TRP A 106 11.71 -13.49 8.79
CA TRP A 106 12.26 -12.89 10.00
C TRP A 106 13.73 -13.27 10.20
N ASP A 107 14.10 -14.51 9.91
CA ASP A 107 15.46 -15.01 10.07
C ASP A 107 16.46 -14.43 9.06
N ILE A 108 15.98 -13.92 7.93
CA ILE A 108 16.82 -13.23 6.93
C ILE A 108 17.14 -11.79 7.36
N LEU A 109 16.33 -11.18 8.24
CA LEU A 109 16.53 -9.81 8.68
C LEU A 109 17.79 -9.66 9.54
N SER A 110 18.49 -8.54 9.35
CA SER A 110 19.57 -8.13 10.26
C SER A 110 19.04 -7.82 11.66
N GLU A 111 19.89 -7.96 12.68
CA GLU A 111 19.54 -7.64 14.07
C GLU A 111 18.96 -6.22 14.22
N LYS A 112 19.55 -5.24 13.53
CA LYS A 112 19.04 -3.85 13.52
C LYS A 112 17.60 -3.75 13.00
N GLN A 113 17.28 -4.49 11.94
CA GLN A 113 15.92 -4.51 11.39
C GLN A 113 14.95 -5.20 12.34
N ARG A 114 15.34 -6.35 12.91
CA ARG A 114 14.54 -7.08 13.91
C ARG A 114 14.21 -6.20 15.10
N THR A 115 15.21 -5.56 15.71
CA THR A 115 15.01 -4.64 16.84
C THR A 115 14.06 -3.49 16.51
N ARG A 116 14.19 -2.88 15.32
CA ARG A 116 13.28 -1.81 14.89
C ARG A 116 11.84 -2.32 14.72
N ILE A 117 11.65 -3.48 14.10
CA ILE A 117 10.32 -4.06 13.89
C ILE A 117 9.69 -4.47 15.22
N THR A 118 10.45 -5.11 16.11
CA THR A 118 10.02 -5.48 17.46
C THR A 118 9.55 -4.27 18.25
N GLY A 119 10.33 -3.18 18.28
CA GLY A 119 9.94 -1.96 19.00
C GLY A 119 8.63 -1.35 18.47
N VAL A 120 8.46 -1.26 17.13
CA VAL A 120 7.22 -0.77 16.53
C VAL A 120 6.03 -1.71 16.80
N PHE A 121 6.27 -3.02 16.84
CA PHE A 121 5.27 -4.03 17.15
C PHE A 121 4.80 -3.92 18.61
N GLU A 122 5.73 -3.87 19.56
CA GLU A 122 5.45 -3.72 20.99
C GLU A 122 4.68 -2.42 21.28
N ASP A 123 5.14 -1.30 20.72
CA ASP A 123 4.43 -0.01 20.81
C ASP A 123 2.99 -0.09 20.28
N ARG A 124 2.77 -0.88 19.22
CA ARG A 124 1.43 -1.10 18.67
C ARG A 124 0.57 -1.95 19.61
N CYS A 125 1.13 -3.01 20.18
CA CYS A 125 0.43 -3.87 21.14
C CYS A 125 0.07 -3.09 22.41
N ALA A 126 0.95 -2.23 22.91
CA ALA A 126 0.69 -1.39 24.08
C ALA A 126 -0.45 -0.38 23.87
N ARG A 127 -0.69 0.05 22.62
CA ARG A 127 -1.78 0.97 22.26
C ARG A 127 -3.08 0.27 21.86
N ALA A 128 -3.10 -1.05 21.77
CA ALA A 128 -4.31 -1.78 21.39
C ALA A 128 -5.31 -1.84 22.57
N PRO A 129 -6.61 -1.60 22.35
CA PRO A 129 -7.62 -1.82 23.38
C PRO A 129 -7.71 -3.32 23.67
N ASN A 130 -7.42 -3.72 24.92
CA ASN A 130 -7.29 -5.11 25.42
C ASN A 130 -6.11 -5.93 24.85
N PRO A 131 -4.95 -5.94 25.54
CA PRO A 131 -3.98 -7.01 25.36
C PRO A 131 -4.52 -8.29 25.99
N ASP A 132 -4.92 -9.26 25.17
CA ASP A 132 -5.26 -10.59 25.66
C ASP A 132 -3.97 -11.26 26.20
N PRO A 133 -3.86 -11.56 27.51
CA PRO A 133 -2.59 -11.87 28.16
C PRO A 133 -2.03 -13.27 27.85
N LEU A 134 -2.54 -13.99 26.85
CA LEU A 134 -2.20 -15.40 26.60
C LEU A 134 -1.75 -15.73 25.16
N ALA A 135 -1.42 -14.74 24.34
CA ALA A 135 -0.85 -14.99 23.01
C ALA A 135 0.70 -14.96 23.06
N ILE A 136 1.30 -16.02 23.58
CA ILE A 136 2.70 -16.41 23.30
C ILE A 136 2.65 -17.77 22.60
#